data_AF-A0A960RP91-F1
#
_entry.id   AF-A0A960RP91-F1
#
_cell.length_a   1.000
_cell.length_b   1.000
_cell.length_c   1.000
_cell.angle_alpha   90.00
_cell.angle_beta   90.00
_cell.angle_gamma   90.00
#
_symmetry.space_group_name_H-M   'P 1'
#
loop_
_entity.id
_entity.type
_entity.pdbx_description
1 polymer ?
#
loop_
_entity_poly.entity_id
_entity_poly.type
_entity_poly.pdbx_seq_one_letter_code
_entity_poly.pdbx_strand_id
1 'polypeptide(L)'
;KKILLSKLIQPFLLRRKKSEVLLDLPEKIEEIAYCDLSKDQQELYKAAVFRERDALLHEIEHSAQPVPFLHVFALLSRLKQICDHPSLITGQHYTESASGKWDLFLELLQEVRDSGQKLVVFSQYLGMLDIIEHYLASQKIGFASIRGSTRDRKEELIRFKNDPTCEVFTASLQAAGVGIDLTSASVVIHYDRWWNPARENQATDRVHRIGQKRGVQVFKFVTKKTIEEHIHQIIERKKHLTEELISYDDQDLVKQLAKSELIEILRSMESTF
;
A
#
# COMPACT_ATOMS: atom_id res chain seq x y z
N LYS A 1 -5.15 -12.74 24.71
CA LYS A 1 -5.89 -11.45 24.82
C LYS A 1 -6.67 -11.27 23.52
N LYS A 2 -7.83 -11.93 23.44
CA LYS A 2 -8.56 -12.27 22.21
C LYS A 2 -9.87 -11.45 22.09
N ILE A 3 -9.83 -10.19 22.54
CA ILE A 3 -11.00 -9.31 22.67
C ILE A 3 -10.51 -7.87 22.42
N LEU A 4 -10.42 -7.43 21.15
CA LEU A 4 -10.57 -6.01 20.80
C LEU A 4 -10.82 -5.67 19.32
N LEU A 5 -11.09 -6.62 18.42
CA LEU A 5 -11.36 -6.29 16.99
C LEU A 5 -12.69 -6.83 16.43
N SER A 6 -13.53 -7.51 17.22
CA SER A 6 -14.87 -7.93 16.76
C SER A 6 -15.95 -6.82 16.82
N LYS A 7 -15.56 -5.54 16.77
CA LYS A 7 -16.47 -4.39 16.85
C LYS A 7 -16.46 -3.46 15.63
N LEU A 8 -15.64 -3.73 14.61
CA LEU A 8 -15.62 -2.94 13.37
C LEU A 8 -16.30 -3.62 12.17
N ILE A 9 -16.80 -4.84 12.33
CA ILE A 9 -17.46 -5.57 11.26
C ILE A 9 -18.81 -6.10 11.74
N GLN A 10 -19.79 -5.20 11.91
CA GLN A 10 -21.20 -5.58 11.99
C GLN A 10 -21.92 -5.05 10.74
N PRO A 11 -22.72 -5.87 10.04
CA PRO A 11 -23.18 -5.56 8.69
C PRO A 11 -24.33 -4.54 8.73
N PHE A 12 -24.16 -3.40 8.08
CA PHE A 12 -25.27 -2.52 7.75
C PHE A 12 -26.12 -3.14 6.64
N LEU A 13 -27.01 -4.06 7.02
CA LEU A 13 -28.22 -4.37 6.27
C LEU A 13 -29.23 -3.25 6.52
N LEU A 14 -29.27 -2.24 5.64
CA LEU A 14 -30.41 -1.31 5.57
C LEU A 14 -30.97 -1.26 4.15
N ARG A 15 -32.06 -2.02 4.01
CA ARG A 15 -33.01 -2.10 2.90
C ARG A 15 -33.56 -0.70 2.55
N ARG A 16 -33.26 -0.15 1.37
CA ARG A 16 -33.99 1.01 0.83
C ARG A 16 -35.25 0.57 0.09
N LYS A 17 -36.38 1.23 0.38
CA LYS A 17 -37.58 1.24 -0.47
C LYS A 17 -37.37 2.18 -1.66
N LYS A 18 -38.12 1.86 -2.72
CA LYS A 18 -38.08 2.36 -4.12
C LYS A 18 -38.00 3.88 -4.32
N SER A 19 -37.49 4.18 -5.52
CA SER A 19 -37.73 5.32 -6.42
C SER A 19 -37.15 6.67 -6.01
N GLU A 20 -35.95 6.97 -6.51
CA GLU A 20 -35.69 8.06 -7.45
C GLU A 20 -34.23 7.98 -7.94
N VAL A 21 -34.01 8.34 -9.20
CA VAL A 21 -32.78 8.08 -9.96
C VAL A 21 -31.68 9.07 -9.57
N LEU A 22 -30.63 8.55 -8.93
CA LEU A 22 -29.24 8.97 -9.12
C LEU A 22 -28.39 7.69 -9.21
N LEU A 23 -27.47 7.64 -10.17
CA LEU A 23 -26.47 6.58 -10.33
C LEU A 23 -25.41 6.68 -9.23
N ASP A 24 -25.84 6.70 -7.97
CA ASP A 24 -24.92 6.81 -6.84
C ASP A 24 -24.16 5.49 -6.71
N LEU A 25 -22.84 5.58 -6.82
CA LEU A 25 -21.96 4.47 -6.53
C LEU A 25 -22.23 3.98 -5.10
N PRO A 26 -22.13 2.67 -4.84
CA PRO A 26 -22.16 2.16 -3.47
C PRO A 26 -21.13 2.88 -2.59
N GLU A 27 -21.35 2.90 -1.29
CA GLU A 27 -20.46 3.60 -0.34
C GLU A 27 -19.00 3.13 -0.46
N LYS A 28 -18.06 4.09 -0.36
CA LYS A 28 -16.63 3.81 -0.23
C LYS A 28 -16.16 4.24 1.14
N ILE A 29 -15.54 3.33 1.88
CA ILE A 29 -14.94 3.58 3.19
C ILE A 29 -13.43 3.42 3.06
N GLU A 30 -12.67 4.45 3.41
CA GLU A 30 -11.21 4.43 3.41
C GLU A 30 -10.69 4.44 4.85
N GLU A 31 -9.85 3.48 5.19
CA GLU A 31 -9.27 3.30 6.52
C GLU A 31 -7.75 3.21 6.45
N ILE A 32 -7.09 3.85 7.43
CA ILE A 32 -5.66 3.68 7.64
C ILE A 32 -5.47 2.51 8.59
N ALA A 33 -4.93 1.40 8.07
CA ALA A 33 -4.68 0.21 8.85
C ALA A 33 -3.24 0.24 9.34
N TYR A 34 -3.08 0.54 10.63
CA TYR A 34 -1.76 0.65 11.23
C TYR A 34 -1.22 -0.69 11.71
N CYS A 35 0.08 -0.91 11.52
CA CYS A 35 0.81 -2.01 12.14
C CYS A 35 2.11 -1.51 12.81
N ASP A 36 2.71 -2.34 13.64
CA ASP A 36 4.01 -2.07 14.27
C ASP A 36 5.09 -2.89 13.56
N LEU A 37 6.34 -2.41 13.55
CA LEU A 37 7.48 -3.19 13.07
C LEU A 37 7.66 -4.45 13.94
N SER A 38 7.87 -5.60 13.31
CA SER A 38 8.36 -6.82 13.97
C SER A 38 9.77 -6.61 14.55
N LYS A 39 10.26 -7.54 15.38
CA LYS A 39 11.62 -7.47 15.91
C LYS A 39 12.68 -7.48 14.81
N ASP A 40 12.53 -8.39 13.84
CA ASP A 40 13.45 -8.51 12.70
C ASP A 40 13.47 -7.20 11.88
N GLN A 41 12.29 -6.62 11.66
CA GLN A 41 12.16 -5.33 10.98
C GLN A 41 12.82 -4.20 11.79
N GLN A 42 12.62 -4.14 13.11
CA GLN A 42 13.23 -3.12 13.96
C GLN A 42 14.75 -3.15 13.89
N GLU A 43 15.36 -4.32 13.93
CA GLU A 43 16.82 -4.46 13.84
C GLU A 43 17.35 -3.99 12.48
N LEU A 44 16.74 -4.41 11.38
CA LEU A 44 17.11 -3.99 10.03
C LEU A 44 16.90 -2.49 9.83
N TYR A 45 15.79 -1.96 10.33
CA TYR A 45 15.45 -0.54 10.24
C TYR A 45 16.45 0.31 11.01
N LYS A 46 16.78 -0.06 12.26
CA LYS A 46 17.85 0.57 13.06
C LYS A 46 19.16 0.60 12.31
N ALA A 47 19.57 -0.56 11.78
CA ALA A 47 20.84 -0.69 11.10
C ALA A 47 20.90 0.13 9.79
N ALA A 48 19.78 0.28 9.08
CA ALA A 48 19.71 1.13 7.88
C ALA A 48 19.78 2.62 8.23
N VAL A 49 19.00 3.07 9.22
CA VAL A 49 19.03 4.47 9.69
C VAL A 49 20.42 4.85 10.21
N PHE A 50 21.01 4.04 11.10
CA PHE A 50 22.31 4.35 11.70
C PHE A 50 23.44 4.48 10.68
N ARG A 51 23.42 3.67 9.61
CA ARG A 51 24.49 3.66 8.61
C ARG A 51 24.48 4.89 7.70
N GLU A 52 23.30 5.37 7.33
CA GLU A 52 23.15 6.30 6.20
C GLU A 52 22.60 7.67 6.61
N ARG A 53 21.78 7.75 7.66
CA ARG A 53 21.04 8.98 8.02
C ARG A 53 21.97 10.14 8.38
N ASP A 54 22.93 9.94 9.29
CA ASP A 54 23.71 11.07 9.84
C ASP A 54 24.61 11.72 8.80
N ALA A 55 25.22 10.91 7.94
CA ALA A 55 26.01 11.40 6.83
C ALA A 55 25.14 12.23 5.86
N LEU A 56 23.96 11.73 5.51
CA LEU A 56 23.03 12.42 4.61
C LEU A 56 22.48 13.70 5.23
N LEU A 57 22.10 13.67 6.51
CA LEU A 57 21.58 14.83 7.21
C LEU A 57 22.64 15.92 7.30
N HIS A 58 23.88 15.57 7.69
CA HIS A 58 24.99 16.51 7.75
C HIS A 58 25.29 17.13 6.37
N GLU A 59 25.34 16.31 5.31
CA GLU A 59 25.56 16.77 3.93
C GLU A 59 24.46 17.75 3.50
N ILE A 60 23.18 17.43 3.75
CA ILE A 60 22.06 18.31 3.40
C ILE A 60 22.12 19.62 4.18
N GLU A 61 22.41 19.59 5.48
CA GLU A 61 22.37 20.80 6.33
C GLU A 61 23.55 21.75 6.07
N HIS A 62 24.76 21.23 5.88
CA HIS A 62 25.99 22.03 5.94
C HIS A 62 26.69 22.20 4.58
N SER A 63 26.28 21.45 3.55
CA SER A 63 26.89 21.57 2.22
C SER A 63 26.24 22.67 1.40
N ALA A 64 27.08 23.40 0.64
CA ALA A 64 26.62 24.28 -0.45
C ALA A 64 26.28 23.49 -1.73
N GLN A 65 26.50 22.17 -1.74
CA GLN A 65 26.18 21.31 -2.87
C GLN A 65 24.67 21.06 -2.99
N PRO A 66 24.19 20.69 -4.18
CA PRO A 66 22.82 20.22 -4.36
C PRO A 66 22.51 19.02 -3.46
N VAL A 67 21.26 18.90 -3.03
CA VAL A 67 20.79 17.78 -2.21
C VAL A 67 21.09 16.44 -2.92
N PRO A 68 21.67 15.44 -2.23
CA PRO A 68 21.96 14.13 -2.79
C PRO A 68 20.68 13.27 -2.90
N PHE A 69 19.72 13.72 -3.72
CA PHE A 69 18.38 13.12 -3.83
C PHE A 69 18.41 11.61 -4.11
N LEU A 70 19.37 11.13 -4.89
CA LEU A 70 19.51 9.70 -5.19
C LEU A 70 19.81 8.87 -3.93
N HIS A 71 20.73 9.34 -3.08
CA HIS A 71 21.05 8.65 -1.82
C HIS A 71 19.89 8.71 -0.83
N VAL A 72 19.22 9.86 -0.74
CA VAL A 72 18.01 10.01 0.09
C VAL A 72 16.92 9.05 -0.37
N PHE A 73 16.64 8.99 -1.67
CA PHE A 73 15.65 8.06 -2.24
C PHE A 73 16.05 6.60 -2.00
N ALA A 74 17.32 6.25 -2.14
CA ALA A 74 17.81 4.89 -1.87
C ALA A 74 17.55 4.47 -0.42
N LEU A 75 17.86 5.33 0.56
CA LEU A 75 17.57 5.09 1.97
C LEU A 75 16.06 4.95 2.21
N LEU A 76 15.25 5.89 1.73
CA LEU A 76 13.79 5.86 1.89
C LEU A 76 13.18 4.59 1.28
N SER A 77 13.62 4.21 0.08
CA SER A 77 13.18 2.98 -0.58
C SER A 77 13.58 1.74 0.21
N ARG A 78 14.78 1.70 0.79
CA ARG A 78 15.23 0.60 1.66
C ARG A 78 14.37 0.49 2.92
N LEU A 79 14.09 1.62 3.58
CA LEU A 79 13.26 1.65 4.79
C LEU A 79 11.82 1.21 4.50
N LYS A 80 11.22 1.67 3.39
CA LYS A 80 9.89 1.20 2.94
C LYS A 80 9.88 -0.30 2.67
N GLN A 81 10.90 -0.85 2.00
CA GLN A 81 11.00 -2.31 1.78
C GLN A 81 11.12 -3.08 3.09
N ILE A 82 11.84 -2.56 4.10
CA ILE A 82 11.88 -3.15 5.44
C ILE A 82 10.48 -3.14 6.07
N CYS A 83 9.73 -2.04 5.96
CA CYS A 83 8.35 -1.96 6.47
C CYS A 83 7.41 -2.97 5.80
N ASP A 84 7.58 -3.23 4.51
CA ASP A 84 6.80 -4.23 3.78
C ASP A 84 7.17 -5.65 4.20
N HIS A 85 8.42 -6.05 3.98
CA HIS A 85 8.90 -7.36 4.40
C HIS A 85 10.44 -7.43 4.39
N PRO A 86 11.10 -7.95 5.46
CA PRO A 86 12.57 -8.08 5.49
C PRO A 86 13.18 -8.82 4.29
N SER A 87 12.52 -9.87 3.79
CA SER A 87 12.97 -10.64 2.62
C SER A 87 13.22 -9.81 1.37
N LEU A 88 12.56 -8.65 1.21
CA LEU A 88 12.79 -7.74 0.08
C LEU A 88 14.22 -7.18 0.06
N ILE A 89 14.88 -7.12 1.22
CA ILE A 89 16.25 -6.62 1.33
C ILE A 89 17.27 -7.68 1.76
N THR A 90 16.84 -8.78 2.38
CA THR A 90 17.76 -9.86 2.82
C THR A 90 17.92 -10.95 1.76
N GLY A 91 16.96 -11.10 0.83
CA GLY A 91 16.93 -12.19 -0.14
C GLY A 91 16.60 -13.56 0.46
N GLN A 92 16.28 -13.62 1.76
CA GLN A 92 15.82 -14.82 2.44
C GLN A 92 14.37 -15.14 2.07
N HIS A 93 13.92 -16.38 2.32
CA HIS A 93 12.53 -16.71 2.11
C HIS A 93 11.63 -15.93 3.07
N TYR A 94 10.43 -15.53 2.64
CA TYR A 94 9.56 -14.65 3.45
C TYR A 94 9.12 -15.29 4.78
N THR A 95 9.18 -16.61 4.92
CA THR A 95 8.86 -17.30 6.18
C THR A 95 10.00 -17.26 7.20
N GLU A 96 11.19 -16.79 6.83
CA GLU A 96 12.36 -16.74 7.72
C GLU A 96 12.38 -15.49 8.62
N SER A 97 11.49 -14.53 8.37
CA SER A 97 11.43 -13.26 9.09
C SER A 97 9.99 -12.83 9.31
N ALA A 98 9.69 -12.21 10.46
CA ALA A 98 8.38 -11.65 10.73
C ALA A 98 8.21 -10.26 10.07
N SER A 99 6.98 -9.92 9.67
CA SER A 99 6.61 -8.57 9.22
C SER A 99 5.23 -8.17 9.75
N GLY A 100 5.14 -6.98 10.34
CA GLY A 100 3.87 -6.47 10.87
C GLY A 100 2.80 -6.25 9.80
N LYS A 101 3.19 -5.77 8.61
CA LYS A 101 2.27 -5.64 7.47
C LYS A 101 1.86 -6.99 6.91
N TRP A 102 2.75 -7.97 6.95
CA TRP A 102 2.44 -9.32 6.52
C TRP A 102 1.40 -9.98 7.43
N ASP A 103 1.57 -9.86 8.74
CA ASP A 103 0.61 -10.37 9.72
C ASP A 103 -0.77 -9.71 9.53
N LEU A 104 -0.79 -8.38 9.37
CA LEU A 104 -2.02 -7.62 9.08
C LEU A 104 -2.68 -8.02 7.75
N PHE A 105 -1.88 -8.24 6.70
CA PHE A 105 -2.37 -8.72 5.41
C PHE A 105 -3.04 -10.08 5.53
N LEU A 106 -2.43 -11.02 6.26
CA LEU A 106 -2.97 -12.36 6.46
C LEU A 106 -4.29 -12.32 7.25
N GLU A 107 -4.39 -11.46 8.25
CA GLU A 107 -5.63 -11.24 9.02
C GLU A 107 -6.76 -10.74 8.11
N LEU A 108 -6.53 -9.65 7.37
CA LEU A 108 -7.53 -9.08 6.46
C LEU A 108 -7.87 -10.04 5.31
N LEU A 109 -6.88 -10.76 4.76
CA LEU A 109 -7.13 -11.76 3.73
C LEU A 109 -8.11 -12.82 4.26
N GLN A 110 -7.90 -13.32 5.47
CA GLN A 110 -8.80 -14.32 6.05
C GLN A 110 -10.21 -13.78 6.24
N GLU A 111 -10.36 -12.55 6.76
CA GLU A 111 -11.68 -11.91 6.92
C GLU A 111 -12.41 -11.71 5.60
N VAL A 112 -11.71 -11.28 4.56
CA VAL A 112 -12.27 -11.10 3.21
C VAL A 112 -12.76 -12.44 2.66
N ARG A 113 -11.99 -13.51 2.85
CA ARG A 113 -12.37 -14.85 2.41
C ARG A 113 -13.56 -15.40 3.19
N ASP A 114 -13.58 -15.25 4.50
CA ASP A 114 -14.70 -15.68 5.35
C ASP A 114 -16.02 -14.98 4.98
N SER A 115 -15.93 -13.74 4.47
CA SER A 115 -17.08 -12.98 3.97
C SER A 115 -17.47 -13.29 2.50
N GLY A 116 -16.71 -14.13 1.79
CA GLY A 116 -16.94 -14.46 0.38
C GLY A 116 -16.78 -13.26 -0.55
N GLN A 117 -15.95 -12.30 -0.17
CA GLN A 117 -15.63 -11.11 -0.95
C GLN A 117 -14.33 -11.30 -1.73
N LYS A 118 -14.15 -10.50 -2.80
CA LYS A 118 -12.90 -10.49 -3.58
C LYS A 118 -12.02 -9.32 -3.16
N LEU A 119 -10.72 -9.60 -3.06
CA LEU A 119 -9.68 -8.66 -2.65
C LEU A 119 -8.85 -8.20 -3.84
N VAL A 120 -8.53 -6.90 -3.89
CA VAL A 120 -7.47 -6.36 -4.74
C VAL A 120 -6.34 -5.86 -3.84
N VAL A 121 -5.11 -6.28 -4.11
CA VAL A 121 -3.91 -5.81 -3.41
C VAL A 121 -3.01 -5.07 -4.39
N PHE A 122 -2.69 -3.84 -4.06
CA PHE A 122 -1.73 -3.02 -4.77
C PHE A 122 -0.42 -2.92 -3.99
N SER A 123 0.70 -3.01 -4.72
CA SER A 123 2.02 -2.70 -4.18
C SER A 123 2.92 -2.04 -5.23
N GLN A 124 3.84 -1.19 -4.79
CA GLN A 124 4.91 -0.65 -5.64
C GLN A 124 6.08 -1.62 -5.83
N TYR A 125 6.24 -2.57 -4.91
CA TYR A 125 7.37 -3.49 -4.90
C TYR A 125 6.96 -4.83 -5.51
N LEU A 126 7.50 -5.14 -6.68
CA LEU A 126 7.21 -6.40 -7.38
C LEU A 126 7.58 -7.62 -6.53
N GLY A 127 8.67 -7.54 -5.75
CA GLY A 127 9.04 -8.60 -4.81
C GLY A 127 7.98 -8.85 -3.73
N MET A 128 7.23 -7.83 -3.32
CA MET A 128 6.13 -8.01 -2.36
C MET A 128 4.94 -8.72 -3.02
N LEU A 129 4.64 -8.38 -4.27
CA LEU A 129 3.66 -9.13 -5.07
C LEU A 129 4.09 -10.59 -5.25
N ASP A 130 5.38 -10.85 -5.48
CA ASP A 130 5.92 -12.21 -5.57
C ASP A 130 5.68 -13.02 -4.28
N ILE A 131 5.90 -12.40 -3.12
CA ILE A 131 5.66 -13.02 -1.81
C ILE A 131 4.18 -13.34 -1.64
N ILE A 132 3.29 -12.38 -1.91
CA ILE A 132 1.84 -12.56 -1.82
C ILE A 132 1.40 -13.71 -2.73
N GLU A 133 1.81 -13.70 -3.99
CA GLU A 133 1.42 -14.70 -4.99
C GLU A 133 1.95 -16.11 -4.64
N HIS A 134 3.18 -16.21 -4.11
CA HIS A 134 3.72 -17.47 -3.58
C HIS A 134 2.87 -18.02 -2.44
N TYR A 135 2.51 -17.16 -1.49
CA TYR A 135 1.66 -17.55 -0.36
C TYR A 135 0.29 -18.02 -0.85
N LEU A 136 -0.38 -17.25 -1.72
CA LEU A 136 -1.68 -17.60 -2.27
C LEU A 136 -1.64 -18.95 -3.00
N ALA A 137 -0.62 -19.19 -3.82
CA ALA A 137 -0.42 -20.48 -4.48
C ALA A 137 -0.23 -21.63 -3.47
N SER A 138 0.59 -21.43 -2.43
CA SER A 138 0.84 -22.43 -1.38
C SER A 138 -0.44 -22.83 -0.61
N GLN A 139 -1.34 -21.86 -0.43
CA GLN A 139 -2.63 -22.06 0.24
C GLN A 139 -3.75 -22.48 -0.71
N LYS A 140 -3.45 -22.66 -2.00
CA LYS A 140 -4.43 -22.96 -3.07
C LYS A 140 -5.55 -21.92 -3.16
N ILE A 141 -5.22 -20.65 -2.88
CA ILE A 141 -6.12 -19.52 -3.04
C ILE A 141 -6.01 -19.06 -4.48
N GLY A 142 -7.12 -19.03 -5.22
CA GLY A 142 -7.10 -18.60 -6.61
C GLY A 142 -6.86 -17.10 -6.71
N PHE A 143 -5.97 -16.71 -7.61
CA PHE A 143 -5.65 -15.30 -7.85
C PHE A 143 -5.35 -15.02 -9.33
N ALA A 144 -5.45 -13.75 -9.68
CA ALA A 144 -5.05 -13.19 -10.97
C ALA A 144 -4.09 -12.02 -10.72
N SER A 145 -3.22 -11.70 -11.67
CA SER A 145 -2.25 -10.62 -11.48
C SER A 145 -1.99 -9.76 -12.70
N ILE A 146 -1.80 -8.46 -12.48
CA ILE A 146 -1.33 -7.54 -13.52
C ILE A 146 -0.13 -6.73 -13.03
N ARG A 147 0.97 -6.91 -13.76
CA ARG A 147 2.23 -6.18 -13.59
C ARG A 147 2.56 -5.41 -14.87
N GLY A 148 3.58 -4.56 -14.81
CA GLY A 148 4.08 -3.84 -15.99
C GLY A 148 4.39 -4.77 -17.17
N SER A 149 4.93 -5.96 -16.88
CA SER A 149 5.33 -6.99 -17.86
C SER A 149 4.21 -7.93 -18.31
N THR A 150 3.00 -7.86 -17.74
CA THR A 150 1.91 -8.78 -18.09
C THR A 150 1.47 -8.58 -19.53
N ARG A 151 1.58 -9.63 -20.36
CA ARG A 151 1.19 -9.62 -21.78
C ARG A 151 -0.33 -9.70 -21.94
N ASP A 152 -0.96 -10.74 -21.39
CA ASP A 152 -2.39 -10.99 -21.54
C ASP A 152 -3.23 -10.46 -20.37
N ARG A 153 -3.17 -9.14 -20.17
CA ARG A 153 -3.94 -8.43 -19.13
C ARG A 153 -5.45 -8.74 -19.19
N LYS A 154 -5.98 -8.94 -20.39
CA LYS A 154 -7.42 -9.21 -20.59
C LYS A 154 -7.83 -10.55 -19.97
N GLU A 155 -6.99 -11.57 -20.07
CA GLU A 155 -7.29 -12.89 -19.54
C GLU A 155 -7.34 -12.87 -18.01
N GLU A 156 -6.38 -12.19 -17.37
CA GLU A 156 -6.35 -11.99 -15.90
C GLU A 156 -7.59 -11.27 -15.39
N LEU A 157 -8.05 -10.23 -16.11
CA LEU A 157 -9.30 -9.53 -15.77
C LEU A 157 -10.54 -10.40 -15.95
N ILE A 158 -10.60 -11.19 -17.04
CA ILE A 158 -11.70 -12.12 -17.29
C ILE A 158 -11.74 -13.18 -16.20
N ARG A 159 -10.58 -13.76 -15.84
CA ARG A 159 -10.44 -14.72 -14.76
C ARG A 159 -10.92 -14.12 -13.44
N PHE A 160 -10.40 -12.96 -13.05
CA PHE A 160 -10.82 -12.32 -11.82
C PHE A 160 -12.32 -11.99 -11.78
N LYS A 161 -12.91 -11.62 -12.91
CA LYS A 161 -14.34 -11.28 -12.99
C LYS A 161 -15.24 -12.52 -12.95
N ASN A 162 -14.90 -13.56 -13.70
CA ASN A 162 -15.81 -14.65 -14.01
C ASN A 162 -15.56 -15.93 -13.19
N ASP A 163 -14.34 -16.15 -12.71
CA ASP A 163 -13.99 -17.34 -11.92
C ASP A 163 -14.31 -17.09 -10.44
N PRO A 164 -15.28 -17.81 -9.83
CA PRO A 164 -15.59 -17.67 -8.41
C PRO A 164 -14.45 -18.09 -7.49
N THR A 165 -13.54 -18.94 -7.97
CA THR A 165 -12.37 -19.41 -7.20
C THR A 165 -11.21 -18.42 -7.23
N CYS A 166 -11.25 -17.42 -8.12
CA CYS A 166 -10.28 -16.34 -8.17
C CYS A 166 -10.65 -15.26 -7.15
N GLU A 167 -10.17 -15.41 -5.93
CA GLU A 167 -10.51 -14.60 -4.75
C GLU A 167 -9.68 -13.30 -4.66
N VAL A 168 -8.43 -13.33 -5.14
CA VAL A 168 -7.48 -12.21 -4.99
C VAL A 168 -7.01 -11.70 -6.35
N PHE A 169 -6.82 -10.39 -6.46
CA PHE A 169 -6.13 -9.75 -7.58
C PHE A 169 -4.91 -9.00 -7.09
N THR A 170 -3.73 -9.32 -7.60
CA THR A 170 -2.49 -8.58 -7.28
C THR A 170 -2.12 -7.65 -8.42
N ALA A 171 -1.78 -6.40 -8.10
CA ALA A 171 -1.42 -5.45 -9.13
C ALA A 171 -0.29 -4.51 -8.72
N SER A 172 0.65 -4.30 -9.64
CA SER A 172 1.57 -3.18 -9.51
C SER A 172 0.81 -1.88 -9.79
N LEU A 173 1.02 -0.82 -9.00
CA LEU A 173 0.29 0.44 -9.22
C LEU A 173 0.67 1.14 -10.54
N GLN A 174 1.82 0.82 -11.15
CA GLN A 174 2.15 1.24 -12.53
C GLN A 174 1.18 0.66 -13.54
N ALA A 175 0.70 -0.55 -13.30
CA ALA A 175 -0.30 -1.20 -14.14
C ALA A 175 -1.74 -0.81 -13.78
N ALA A 176 -1.98 0.01 -12.75
CA ALA A 176 -3.29 0.58 -12.47
C ALA A 176 -3.66 1.77 -13.40
N GLY A 177 -2.68 2.34 -14.12
CA GLY A 177 -2.87 3.45 -15.05
C GLY A 177 -3.54 3.08 -16.38
N VAL A 178 -3.68 1.80 -16.71
CA VAL A 178 -4.03 1.28 -18.05
C VAL A 178 -5.50 0.85 -18.21
N GLY A 179 -6.43 1.49 -17.48
CA GLY A 179 -7.87 1.32 -17.75
C GLY A 179 -8.43 -0.07 -17.40
N ILE A 180 -7.93 -0.69 -16.34
CA ILE A 180 -8.43 -1.98 -15.84
C ILE A 180 -9.79 -1.84 -15.12
N ASP A 181 -10.65 -2.85 -15.24
CA ASP A 181 -11.96 -2.95 -14.56
C ASP A 181 -11.87 -4.03 -13.47
N LEU A 182 -11.91 -3.60 -12.21
CA LEU A 182 -11.83 -4.46 -11.03
C LEU A 182 -13.10 -4.34 -10.17
N THR A 183 -14.23 -3.96 -10.75
CA THR A 183 -15.53 -3.79 -10.05
C THR A 183 -16.08 -5.09 -9.43
N SER A 184 -15.45 -6.24 -9.69
CA SER A 184 -15.78 -7.52 -9.04
C SER A 184 -15.24 -7.62 -7.60
N ALA A 185 -14.30 -6.75 -7.21
CA ALA A 185 -13.80 -6.64 -5.85
C ALA A 185 -14.65 -5.70 -5.01
N SER A 186 -14.66 -5.94 -3.69
CA SER A 186 -15.25 -5.03 -2.69
C SER A 186 -14.26 -4.63 -1.62
N VAL A 187 -13.05 -5.20 -1.61
CA VAL A 187 -11.98 -4.84 -0.69
C VAL A 187 -10.72 -4.52 -1.46
N VAL A 188 -10.06 -3.43 -1.08
CA VAL A 188 -8.80 -2.94 -1.66
C VAL A 188 -7.78 -2.77 -0.55
N ILE A 189 -6.58 -3.30 -0.75
CA ILE A 189 -5.42 -3.05 0.11
C ILE A 189 -4.37 -2.29 -0.70
N HIS A 190 -3.98 -1.12 -0.24
CA HIS A 190 -2.72 -0.47 -0.62
C HIS A 190 -1.66 -0.90 0.40
N TYR A 191 -0.81 -1.85 -0.01
CA TYR A 191 0.13 -2.52 0.89
C TYR A 191 1.25 -1.58 1.37
N ASP A 192 1.69 -0.68 0.49
CA ASP A 192 2.70 0.33 0.75
C ASP A 192 2.14 1.73 0.53
N ARG A 193 2.61 2.71 1.32
CA ARG A 193 2.20 4.11 1.15
C ARG A 193 2.97 4.77 0.02
N TRP A 194 2.24 5.44 -0.86
CA TRP A 194 2.82 6.18 -1.98
C TRP A 194 3.06 7.63 -1.60
N TRP A 195 4.03 8.27 -2.24
CA TRP A 195 4.20 9.72 -2.10
C TRP A 195 3.09 10.49 -2.80
N ASN A 196 2.52 9.92 -3.86
CA ASN A 196 1.40 10.50 -4.59
C ASN A 196 0.05 9.86 -4.20
N PRO A 197 -0.80 10.53 -3.39
CA PRO A 197 -2.13 10.02 -3.06
C PRO A 197 -3.05 9.89 -4.30
N ALA A 198 -2.82 10.68 -5.36
CA ALA A 198 -3.64 10.61 -6.57
C ALA A 198 -3.48 9.26 -7.29
N ARG A 199 -2.32 8.60 -7.17
CA ARG A 199 -2.11 7.27 -7.75
C ARG A 199 -2.86 6.19 -6.98
N GLU A 200 -2.85 6.25 -5.65
CA GLU A 200 -3.65 5.35 -4.79
C GLU A 200 -5.15 5.53 -5.08
N ASN A 201 -5.60 6.78 -5.23
CA ASN A 201 -6.98 7.10 -5.56
C ASN A 201 -7.35 6.54 -6.95
N GLN A 202 -6.52 6.79 -7.97
CA GLN A 202 -6.75 6.27 -9.32
C GLN A 202 -6.80 4.73 -9.35
N ALA A 203 -5.98 4.06 -8.55
CA ALA A 203 -6.01 2.60 -8.43
C ALA A 203 -7.29 2.12 -7.72
N THR A 204 -7.70 2.80 -6.65
CA THR A 204 -8.98 2.56 -5.96
C THR A 204 -10.17 2.76 -6.92
N ASP A 205 -10.13 3.77 -7.78
CA ASP A 205 -11.17 4.05 -8.77
C ASP A 205 -11.30 2.94 -9.83
N ARG A 206 -10.36 1.99 -9.91
CA ARG A 206 -10.55 0.78 -10.75
C ARG A 206 -11.55 -0.20 -10.16
N VAL A 207 -11.78 -0.12 -8.85
CA VAL A 207 -12.73 -0.93 -8.08
C VAL A 207 -14.00 -0.14 -7.77
N HIS A 208 -13.85 1.12 -7.32
CA HIS A 208 -14.96 2.02 -7.00
C HIS A 208 -15.34 2.89 -8.20
N ARG A 209 -16.00 2.28 -9.18
CA ARG A 209 -16.46 2.97 -10.40
C ARG A 209 -17.79 2.44 -10.89
N ILE A 210 -18.36 3.10 -11.92
CA ILE A 210 -19.60 2.69 -12.57
C ILE A 210 -19.53 1.21 -12.92
N GLY A 211 -20.52 0.44 -12.45
CA GLY A 211 -20.56 -1.02 -12.53
C GLY A 211 -20.36 -1.73 -11.19
N GLN A 212 -19.84 -1.03 -10.18
CA GLN A 212 -19.74 -1.54 -8.81
C GLN A 212 -21.13 -1.72 -8.19
N LYS A 213 -21.35 -2.86 -7.54
CA LYS A 213 -22.64 -3.27 -6.93
C LYS A 213 -22.58 -3.41 -5.41
N ARG A 214 -21.38 -3.40 -4.82
CA ARG A 214 -21.13 -3.55 -3.38
C ARG A 214 -20.40 -2.31 -2.86
N GLY A 215 -20.59 -2.00 -1.58
CA GLY A 215 -19.73 -1.04 -0.91
C GLY A 215 -18.27 -1.47 -1.00
N VAL A 216 -17.35 -0.51 -1.12
CA VAL A 216 -15.91 -0.76 -1.27
C VAL A 216 -15.19 -0.33 0.01
N GLN A 217 -14.46 -1.25 0.62
CA GLN A 217 -13.57 -0.97 1.74
C GLN A 217 -12.13 -0.86 1.23
N VAL A 218 -11.44 0.21 1.62
CA VAL A 218 -10.06 0.48 1.20
C VAL A 218 -9.18 0.60 2.43
N PHE A 219 -8.23 -0.31 2.57
CA PHE A 219 -7.23 -0.31 3.63
C PHE A 219 -5.91 0.23 3.08
N LYS A 220 -5.38 1.28 3.71
CA LYS A 220 -4.04 1.81 3.42
C LYS A 220 -3.12 1.46 4.56
N PHE A 221 -2.16 0.58 4.32
CA PHE A 221 -1.27 0.11 5.37
C PHE A 221 -0.24 1.18 5.72
N VAL A 222 0.00 1.38 7.02
CA VAL A 222 1.00 2.32 7.53
C VAL A 222 1.73 1.68 8.71
N THR A 223 3.06 1.59 8.64
CA THR A 223 3.85 1.12 9.78
C THR A 223 4.17 2.27 10.74
N LYS A 224 3.70 2.16 11.99
CA LYS A 224 3.85 3.19 13.03
C LYS A 224 5.31 3.43 13.41
N LYS A 225 5.62 4.65 13.84
CA LYS A 225 6.96 5.08 14.26
C LYS A 225 8.01 4.89 13.17
N THR A 226 7.61 4.91 11.90
CA THR A 226 8.52 4.80 10.76
C THR A 226 8.35 5.98 9.82
N ILE A 227 9.21 6.05 8.80
CA ILE A 227 9.05 6.97 7.68
C ILE A 227 7.65 6.91 7.05
N GLU A 228 6.94 5.77 7.07
CA GLU A 228 5.62 5.69 6.44
C GLU A 228 4.57 6.52 7.18
N GLU A 229 4.65 6.56 8.50
CA GLU A 229 3.76 7.38 9.33
C GLU A 229 4.01 8.88 9.07
N HIS A 230 5.28 9.28 8.92
CA HIS A 230 5.64 10.66 8.58
C HIS A 230 5.25 11.04 7.15
N ILE A 231 5.46 10.15 6.17
CA ILE A 231 5.01 10.32 4.79
C ILE A 231 3.49 10.51 4.78
N HIS A 232 2.76 9.66 5.50
CA HIS A 232 1.31 9.78 5.62
C HIS A 232 0.89 11.14 6.20
N GLN A 233 1.55 11.61 7.26
CA GLN A 233 1.27 12.93 7.84
C GLN A 233 1.56 14.09 6.87
N ILE A 234 2.64 14.01 6.09
CA ILE A 234 2.95 15.01 5.05
C ILE A 234 1.84 15.01 3.99
N ILE A 235 1.43 13.84 3.52
CA ILE A 235 0.36 13.69 2.52
C ILE A 235 -0.96 14.27 3.03
N GLU A 236 -1.36 13.97 4.27
CA GLU A 236 -2.60 14.51 4.83
C GLU A 236 -2.52 16.03 5.02
N ARG A 237 -1.38 16.59 5.45
CA ARG A 237 -1.18 18.05 5.51
C ARG A 237 -1.32 18.70 4.13
N LYS A 238 -0.79 18.05 3.09
CA LYS A 238 -0.78 18.56 1.71
C LYS A 238 -2.04 18.21 0.91
N LYS A 239 -2.94 17.38 1.43
CA LYS A 239 -4.17 16.94 0.74
C LYS A 239 -5.05 18.11 0.28
N HIS A 240 -5.06 19.21 1.03
CA HIS A 240 -5.78 20.44 0.67
C HIS A 240 -5.03 21.37 -0.29
N LEU A 241 -3.73 21.14 -0.50
CA LEU A 241 -2.85 21.95 -1.36
C LEU A 241 -2.56 21.27 -2.71
N THR A 242 -2.92 20.00 -2.88
CA THR A 242 -2.38 19.12 -3.92
C THR A 242 -3.47 18.50 -4.80
N GLU A 243 -4.41 19.30 -5.28
CA GLU A 243 -5.22 18.89 -6.44
C GLU A 243 -4.43 19.01 -7.76
N GLU A 244 -3.28 19.72 -7.77
CA GLU A 244 -2.56 20.08 -9.00
C GLU A 244 -1.26 19.29 -9.31
N LEU A 245 -0.73 18.46 -8.39
CA LEU A 245 0.52 17.73 -8.65
C LEU A 245 0.28 16.32 -9.21
N ILE A 246 0.10 16.24 -10.53
CA ILE A 246 0.11 14.98 -11.29
C ILE A 246 1.57 14.61 -11.62
N SER A 247 2.35 14.23 -10.61
CA SER A 247 3.68 13.62 -10.82
C SER A 247 3.55 12.09 -10.85
N TYR A 248 4.13 11.45 -11.88
CA TYR A 248 4.01 10.01 -12.10
C TYR A 248 5.08 9.16 -11.37
N ASP A 249 6.15 9.77 -10.84
CA ASP A 249 7.27 9.07 -10.20
C ASP A 249 7.53 9.56 -8.76
N ASP A 250 7.71 8.62 -7.84
CA ASP A 250 8.10 8.87 -6.46
C ASP A 250 9.45 9.61 -6.39
N GLN A 251 10.38 9.32 -7.31
CA GLN A 251 11.67 10.04 -7.37
C GLN A 251 11.47 11.53 -7.67
N ASP A 252 10.55 11.85 -8.58
CA ASP A 252 10.28 13.24 -8.95
C ASP A 252 9.51 13.98 -7.84
N LEU A 253 8.64 13.29 -7.10
CA LEU A 253 8.02 13.84 -5.90
C LEU A 253 9.03 14.12 -4.78
N VAL A 254 9.98 13.21 -4.54
CA VAL A 254 11.04 13.43 -3.56
C VAL A 254 11.94 14.61 -3.96
N LYS A 255 12.17 14.84 -5.26
CA LYS A 255 12.84 16.06 -5.77
C LYS A 255 12.02 17.34 -5.57
N GLN A 256 10.69 17.22 -5.60
CA GLN A 256 9.76 18.32 -5.37
C GLN A 256 9.56 18.63 -3.88
N LEU A 257 9.97 17.73 -2.97
CA LEU A 257 10.00 18.04 -1.55
C LEU A 257 10.98 19.17 -1.29
N ALA A 258 10.54 20.15 -0.50
CA ALA A 258 11.44 21.20 -0.06
C ALA A 258 12.57 20.59 0.77
N LYS A 259 13.76 21.18 0.72
CA LYS A 259 14.92 20.78 1.54
C LYS A 259 14.55 20.61 3.02
N SER A 260 13.68 21.48 3.54
CA SER A 260 13.15 21.42 4.91
C SER A 260 12.35 20.15 5.20
N GLU A 261 11.57 19.64 4.24
CA GLU A 261 10.77 18.42 4.40
C GLU A 261 11.66 17.17 4.41
N LEU A 262 12.71 17.14 3.59
CA LEU A 262 13.70 16.06 3.63
C LEU A 262 14.43 16.02 4.98
N ILE A 263 14.81 17.19 5.51
CA ILE A 263 15.39 17.30 6.85
C ILE A 263 14.39 16.81 7.92
N GLU A 264 13.11 17.21 7.82
CA GLU A 264 12.06 16.75 8.73
C GLU A 264 11.95 15.21 8.71
N ILE A 265 11.90 14.60 7.53
CA ILE A 265 11.82 13.14 7.36
C ILE A 265 13.07 12.45 7.93
N LEU A 266 14.27 12.96 7.67
CA LEU A 266 15.51 12.35 8.16
C LEU A 266 15.64 12.44 9.67
N ARG A 267 15.28 13.59 10.27
CA ARG A 267 15.30 13.77 11.73
C ARG A 267 14.23 12.91 12.41
N SER A 268 13.09 12.71 11.78
CA SER A 268 12.02 11.92 12.37
C SER A 268 12.38 10.44 12.57
N MET A 269 13.40 9.94 11.86
CA MET A 269 13.93 8.58 12.01
C MET A 269 14.63 8.34 13.37
N GLU A 270 14.94 9.39 14.16
CA GLU A 270 15.41 9.24 15.54
C GLU A 270 14.32 8.74 16.49
N SER A 271 13.08 9.18 16.26
CA SER A 271 11.90 8.88 17.10
C SER A 271 11.46 7.42 17.06
N THR A 272 12.03 6.61 16.16
CA THR A 272 11.70 5.19 15.98
C THR A 272 12.26 4.31 17.12
N PHE A 273 13.15 4.83 17.97
CA PHE A 273 13.91 4.05 18.95
C PHE A 273 13.71 4.48 20.40
#